data_AF-A0A1F4JVH3-F1
#
_entry.id   AF-A0A1F4JVH3-F1
#
_cell.length_a   1.000
_cell.length_b   1.000
_cell.length_c   1.000
_cell.angle_alpha   90.00
_cell.angle_beta   90.00
_cell.angle_gamma   90.00
#
_symmetry.space_group_name_H-M   'P 1'
#
loop_
_entity.id
_entity.type
_entity.pdbx_description
1 polymer ?
#
loop_
_entity_poly.entity_id
_entity_poly.type
_entity_poly.pdbx_seq_one_letter_code
_entity_poly.pdbx_strand_id
1 'polypeptide(L)'
;MNEASSIKQNTLSDALPNFRNLGVTLRILLISNGLALLQALLQANRWAEVPQIMMQIASLLTPILLSALLLLWAAQPWLDRLVYWRGVLAVNALAMVLTLSIYYFGGELYHPRASDGAYFDTVRYALLSVLVCSILLMYFRLRSRVLSRALEDARLQVLRARIRPHFLFNTINAVLGIVRANPKQAETALEDMADLFRMAMSDAQDLVPLRQEIELSKQYIALEQLRMGERLRVDWRIQDVPGDVLIPPLLLQPLLENAVYHG
;
A
#
# COMPACT_ATOMS: atom_id res chain seq x y z
N MET A 1 8.64 -35.78 2.01
CA MET A 1 9.36 -34.70 1.33
C MET A 1 8.32 -33.92 0.53
N ASN A 2 7.52 -33.08 1.21
CA ASN A 2 6.45 -32.32 0.56
C ASN A 2 6.68 -30.84 0.81
N GLU A 3 6.62 -30.14 -0.30
CA GLU A 3 6.98 -28.77 -0.61
C GLU A 3 6.56 -27.75 0.44
N ALA A 4 7.55 -26.96 0.87
CA ALA A 4 7.33 -25.68 1.49
C ALA A 4 6.46 -24.82 0.56
N SER A 5 5.25 -24.50 1.01
CA SER A 5 4.41 -23.49 0.39
C SER A 5 5.12 -22.14 0.51
N SER A 6 5.96 -21.84 -0.49
CA SER A 6 6.59 -20.55 -0.70
C SER A 6 5.50 -19.48 -0.59
N ILE A 7 5.69 -18.59 0.38
CA ILE A 7 4.88 -17.39 0.59
C ILE A 7 4.83 -16.68 -0.75
N LYS A 8 3.70 -16.79 -1.46
CA LYS A 8 3.43 -16.01 -2.65
C LYS A 8 3.46 -14.55 -2.20
N GLN A 9 4.61 -13.91 -2.35
CA GLN A 9 4.70 -12.46 -2.40
C GLN A 9 3.68 -12.04 -3.45
N ASN A 10 2.58 -11.46 -2.98
CA ASN A 10 1.57 -10.87 -3.83
C ASN A 10 2.28 -9.68 -4.46
N THR A 11 2.99 -9.94 -5.57
CA THR A 11 3.53 -8.90 -6.42
C THR A 11 2.31 -8.14 -6.88
N LEU A 12 2.03 -7.02 -6.20
CA LEU A 12 1.02 -6.07 -6.61
C LEU A 12 1.38 -5.74 -8.05
N SER A 13 0.64 -6.35 -8.97
CA SER A 13 0.84 -6.25 -10.40
C SER A 13 0.99 -4.77 -10.71
N ASP A 14 2.01 -4.38 -11.48
CA ASP A 14 2.14 -3.04 -12.04
C ASP A 14 0.81 -2.72 -12.73
N ALA A 15 -0.11 -2.08 -12.01
CA ALA A 15 -1.49 -1.88 -12.44
C ALA A 15 -1.61 -0.44 -12.92
N LEU A 16 -2.41 -0.25 -13.95
CA LEU A 16 -2.76 1.09 -14.38
C LEU A 16 -3.50 1.82 -13.25
N PRO A 17 -3.38 3.16 -13.17
CA PRO A 17 -4.17 3.92 -12.22
C PRO A 17 -5.65 3.69 -12.47
N ASN A 18 -6.42 3.58 -11.38
CA ASN A 18 -7.87 3.44 -11.47
C ASN A 18 -8.50 4.79 -11.83
N PHE A 19 -8.88 4.96 -13.10
CA PHE A 19 -9.48 6.19 -13.61
C PHE A 19 -10.92 6.42 -13.13
N ARG A 20 -11.56 5.43 -12.47
CA ARG A 20 -12.84 5.63 -11.78
C ARG A 20 -12.68 6.21 -10.38
N ASN A 21 -11.48 6.20 -9.83
CA ASN A 21 -11.20 6.82 -8.53
C ASN A 21 -11.20 8.36 -8.67
N LEU A 22 -12.12 9.03 -7.96
CA LEU A 22 -12.23 10.49 -7.96
C LEU A 22 -10.94 11.20 -7.54
N GLY A 23 -10.15 10.60 -6.65
CA GLY A 23 -8.85 11.13 -6.25
C GLY A 23 -7.78 10.98 -7.33
N VAL A 24 -7.89 10.03 -8.26
CA VAL A 24 -7.00 9.91 -9.43
C VAL A 24 -7.38 10.96 -10.47
N THR A 25 -8.67 11.08 -10.81
CA THR A 25 -9.16 12.06 -11.78
C THR A 25 -8.87 13.49 -11.32
N LEU A 26 -9.11 13.81 -10.04
CA LEU A 26 -8.81 15.12 -9.48
C LEU A 26 -7.31 15.47 -9.58
N ARG A 27 -6.42 14.51 -9.32
CA ARG A 27 -4.96 14.73 -9.44
C ARG A 27 -4.55 14.96 -10.89
N ILE A 28 -5.11 14.21 -11.84
CA ILE A 28 -4.86 14.44 -13.27
C ILE A 28 -5.28 15.88 -13.64
N LEU A 29 -6.49 16.28 -13.26
CA LEU A 29 -6.99 17.63 -13.53
C LEU A 29 -6.10 18.71 -12.90
N LEU A 30 -5.72 18.56 -11.62
CA LEU A 30 -4.88 19.54 -10.93
C LEU A 30 -3.47 19.63 -11.53
N ILE A 31 -2.83 18.49 -11.83
CA ILE A 31 -1.48 18.48 -12.41
C ILE A 31 -1.51 19.10 -13.81
N SER A 32 -2.46 18.71 -14.66
CA SER A 32 -2.54 19.22 -16.02
C SER A 32 -2.91 20.71 -16.07
N ASN A 33 -3.86 21.19 -15.25
CA ASN A 33 -4.17 22.62 -15.17
C ASN A 33 -3.04 23.42 -14.51
N GLY A 34 -2.32 22.85 -13.55
CA GLY A 34 -1.12 23.46 -12.96
C GLY A 34 0.00 23.65 -13.98
N LEU A 35 0.23 22.65 -14.84
CA LEU A 35 1.18 22.75 -15.97
C LEU A 35 0.74 23.82 -16.98
N ALA A 36 -0.56 23.91 -17.29
CA ALA A 36 -1.09 24.95 -18.15
C ALA A 36 -0.88 26.36 -17.56
N LEU A 37 -1.11 26.53 -16.26
CA LEU A 37 -0.88 27.80 -15.57
C LEU A 37 0.60 28.18 -15.58
N LEU A 38 1.48 27.21 -15.31
CA LEU A 38 2.93 27.42 -15.38
C LEU A 38 3.38 27.81 -16.79
N GLN A 39 2.83 27.14 -17.81
CA GLN A 39 3.08 27.50 -19.21
C GLN A 39 2.59 28.92 -19.54
N ALA A 40 1.42 29.33 -19.02
CA ALA A 40 0.90 30.69 -19.21
C ALA A 40 1.80 31.75 -18.54
N LEU A 41 2.29 31.46 -17.33
CA LEU A 41 3.23 32.34 -16.61
C LEU A 41 4.57 32.50 -17.34
N LEU A 42 5.07 31.43 -17.97
CA LEU A 42 6.33 31.47 -18.73
C LEU A 42 6.21 32.19 -20.08
N GLN A 43 5.01 32.22 -20.68
CA GLN A 43 4.77 32.92 -21.95
C GLN A 43 4.37 34.39 -21.77
N ALA A 44 3.77 34.74 -20.64
CA ALA A 44 3.35 36.10 -20.36
C ALA A 44 4.54 37.03 -20.15
N ASN A 45 4.62 38.13 -20.90
CA ASN A 45 5.60 39.18 -20.63
C ASN A 45 5.11 40.12 -19.52
N ARG A 46 3.80 40.10 -19.22
CA ARG A 46 3.14 40.93 -18.20
C ARG A 46 2.13 40.12 -17.41
N TRP A 47 1.99 40.41 -16.11
CA TRP A 47 0.99 39.77 -15.25
C TRP A 47 -0.46 39.88 -15.76
N ALA A 48 -0.79 40.95 -16.48
CA ALA A 48 -2.11 41.14 -17.06
C ALA A 48 -2.43 40.21 -18.25
N GLU A 49 -1.41 39.62 -18.90
CA GLU A 49 -1.56 38.73 -20.06
C GLU A 49 -1.83 37.28 -19.63
N VAL A 50 -1.46 36.91 -18.39
CA VAL A 50 -1.57 35.55 -17.86
C VAL A 50 -3.00 35.00 -17.95
N PRO A 51 -4.08 35.72 -17.55
CA PRO A 51 -5.44 35.20 -17.65
C PRO A 51 -5.86 34.93 -19.10
N GLN A 52 -5.41 35.78 -20.04
CA GLN A 52 -5.77 35.65 -21.45
C GLN A 52 -5.05 34.46 -22.09
N ILE A 53 -3.76 34.27 -21.82
CA ILE A 53 -2.99 33.10 -22.28
C ILE A 53 -3.55 31.82 -21.63
N MET A 54 -3.89 31.87 -20.34
CA MET A 54 -4.50 30.73 -19.64
C MET A 54 -5.84 30.33 -20.28
N MET A 55 -6.68 31.30 -20.66
CA MET A 55 -7.94 31.04 -21.35
C MET A 55 -7.73 30.39 -22.72
N GLN A 56 -6.68 30.75 -23.45
CA GLN A 56 -6.28 30.11 -24.72
C GLN A 56 -5.77 28.68 -24.51
N ILE A 57 -4.98 28.43 -23.47
CA ILE A 57 -4.50 27.06 -23.17
C ILE A 57 -5.66 26.19 -22.67
N ALA A 58 -6.53 26.72 -21.81
CA ALA A 58 -7.67 25.99 -21.25
C ALA A 58 -8.70 25.63 -22.33
N SER A 59 -8.97 26.50 -23.31
CA SER A 59 -9.90 26.18 -24.39
C SER A 59 -9.46 24.93 -25.17
N LEU A 60 -8.15 24.68 -25.31
CA LEU A 60 -7.58 23.47 -25.89
C LEU A 60 -7.58 22.30 -24.91
N LEU A 61 -7.01 22.52 -23.73
CA LEU A 61 -6.67 21.46 -22.79
C LEU A 61 -7.91 20.85 -22.11
N THR A 62 -8.88 21.68 -21.74
CA THR A 62 -10.05 21.24 -20.97
C THR A 62 -10.92 20.21 -21.71
N PRO A 63 -11.34 20.41 -22.98
CA PRO A 63 -12.14 19.40 -23.67
C PRO A 63 -11.36 18.10 -23.91
N ILE A 64 -10.05 18.18 -24.18
CA ILE A 64 -9.19 16.99 -24.33
C ILE A 64 -9.13 16.21 -23.01
N LEU A 65 -8.89 16.89 -21.88
CA LEU A 65 -8.80 16.24 -20.58
C LEU A 65 -10.12 15.59 -20.16
N LEU A 66 -11.24 16.29 -20.30
CA LEU A 66 -12.55 15.77 -19.90
C LEU A 66 -12.98 14.59 -20.77
N SER A 67 -12.78 14.68 -22.09
CA SER A 67 -13.10 13.57 -23.01
C SER A 67 -12.20 12.36 -22.76
N ALA A 68 -10.89 12.57 -22.55
CA ALA A 68 -9.95 11.50 -22.21
C ALA A 68 -10.33 10.81 -20.90
N LEU A 69 -10.63 11.57 -19.85
CA LEU A 69 -11.04 11.02 -18.56
C LEU A 69 -12.36 10.25 -18.66
N LEU A 70 -13.33 10.73 -19.42
CA LEU A 70 -14.61 10.05 -19.63
C LEU A 70 -14.43 8.72 -20.38
N LEU A 71 -13.62 8.71 -21.45
CA LEU A 71 -13.34 7.49 -22.20
C LEU A 71 -12.52 6.50 -21.39
N LEU A 72 -11.54 6.96 -20.62
CA LEU A 72 -10.77 6.10 -19.71
C LEU A 72 -11.65 5.54 -18.59
N TRP A 73 -12.58 6.34 -18.06
CA TRP A 73 -13.57 5.89 -17.07
C TRP A 73 -14.48 4.78 -17.61
N ALA A 74 -14.93 4.91 -18.86
CA ALA A 74 -15.75 3.91 -19.54
C ALA A 74 -14.93 2.65 -19.91
N ALA A 75 -13.69 2.82 -20.34
CA ALA A 75 -12.79 1.75 -20.75
C ALA A 75 -12.09 1.04 -19.56
N GLN A 76 -12.22 1.55 -18.33
CA GLN A 76 -11.62 0.96 -17.12
C GLN A 76 -11.76 -0.57 -17.00
N PRO A 77 -12.95 -1.19 -17.13
CA PRO A 77 -13.09 -2.64 -17.02
C PRO A 77 -12.32 -3.44 -18.09
N TRP A 78 -12.00 -2.82 -19.23
CA TRP A 78 -11.16 -3.43 -20.26
C TRP A 78 -9.67 -3.20 -19.97
N LEU A 79 -9.32 -2.01 -19.47
CA LEU A 79 -7.96 -1.66 -19.04
C LEU A 79 -7.47 -2.57 -17.90
N ASP A 80 -8.35 -2.94 -16.96
CA ASP A 80 -8.01 -3.82 -15.83
C ASP A 80 -7.63 -5.26 -16.28
N ARG A 81 -8.04 -5.66 -17.48
CA ARG A 81 -7.71 -6.98 -18.06
C ARG A 81 -6.39 -6.99 -18.82
N LEU A 82 -5.81 -5.82 -19.10
CA LEU A 82 -4.59 -5.70 -19.89
C LEU A 82 -3.35 -5.76 -19.02
N VAL A 83 -2.28 -6.36 -19.56
CA VAL A 83 -0.93 -6.26 -18.99
C VAL A 83 -0.48 -4.80 -19.03
N TYR A 84 0.22 -4.34 -17.98
CA TYR A 84 0.65 -2.94 -17.79
C TYR A 84 1.09 -2.23 -19.06
N TRP A 85 2.07 -2.78 -19.79
CA TRP A 85 2.63 -2.14 -20.98
C TRP A 85 1.61 -1.99 -22.12
N ARG A 86 0.71 -2.97 -22.31
CA ARG A 86 -0.39 -2.84 -23.29
C ARG A 86 -1.38 -1.78 -22.86
N GLY A 87 -1.65 -1.70 -21.56
CA GLY A 87 -2.46 -0.63 -20.97
C GLY A 87 -1.84 0.76 -21.19
N VAL A 88 -0.54 0.93 -20.92
CA VAL A 88 0.19 2.19 -21.14
C VAL A 88 0.13 2.62 -22.61
N LEU A 89 0.33 1.67 -23.54
CA LEU A 89 0.21 1.93 -24.97
C LEU A 89 -1.21 2.34 -25.35
N ALA A 90 -2.24 1.65 -24.84
CA ALA A 90 -3.63 1.98 -25.11
C ALA A 90 -4.03 3.38 -24.60
N VAL A 91 -3.61 3.73 -23.37
CA VAL A 91 -3.90 5.05 -22.78
C VAL A 91 -3.20 6.17 -23.57
N ASN A 92 -1.93 5.99 -23.94
CA ASN A 92 -1.21 6.96 -24.76
C ASN A 92 -1.81 7.10 -26.16
N ALA A 93 -2.18 5.98 -26.80
CA ALA A 93 -2.83 5.99 -28.10
C ALA A 93 -4.18 6.72 -28.06
N LEU A 94 -4.99 6.46 -27.04
CA LEU A 94 -6.26 7.16 -26.83
C LEU A 94 -6.06 8.66 -26.62
N ALA A 95 -5.13 9.05 -25.74
CA ALA A 95 -4.82 10.46 -25.49
C ALA A 95 -4.34 11.17 -26.77
N MET A 96 -3.45 10.54 -27.53
CA MET A 96 -2.94 11.06 -28.79
C MET A 96 -4.05 11.20 -29.85
N VAL A 97 -4.88 10.17 -30.03
CA VAL A 97 -6.00 10.21 -30.99
C VAL A 97 -7.00 11.30 -30.62
N LEU A 98 -7.33 11.47 -29.34
CA LEU A 98 -8.21 12.56 -28.89
C LEU A 98 -7.59 13.93 -29.13
N THR A 99 -6.31 14.11 -28.81
CA THR A 99 -5.59 15.37 -29.07
C THR A 99 -5.61 15.71 -30.57
N LEU A 100 -5.28 14.73 -31.43
CA LEU A 100 -5.29 14.94 -32.88
C LEU A 100 -6.70 15.17 -33.42
N SER A 101 -7.70 14.44 -32.92
CA SER A 101 -9.09 14.62 -33.34
C SER A 101 -9.57 16.03 -33.00
N ILE A 102 -9.32 16.51 -31.78
CA ILE A 102 -9.72 17.87 -31.38
C ILE A 102 -8.93 18.92 -32.16
N TYR A 103 -7.65 18.68 -32.46
CA TYR A 103 -6.84 19.55 -33.30
C TYR A 103 -7.42 19.68 -34.72
N TYR A 104 -7.68 18.56 -35.41
CA TYR A 104 -8.19 18.58 -36.80
C TYR A 104 -9.66 19.03 -36.91
N PHE A 105 -10.53 18.57 -36.01
CA PHE A 105 -11.96 18.94 -36.03
C PHE A 105 -12.25 20.29 -35.37
N GLY A 106 -11.26 20.86 -34.69
CA GLY A 106 -11.36 22.12 -33.99
C GLY A 106 -11.49 23.36 -34.87
N GLY A 107 -11.15 23.26 -36.16
CA GLY A 107 -11.31 24.34 -37.14
C GLY A 107 -10.52 25.62 -36.82
N GLU A 108 -11.04 26.78 -37.25
CA GLU A 108 -10.41 28.10 -37.04
C GLU A 108 -10.27 28.51 -35.57
N LEU A 109 -11.02 27.87 -34.67
CA LEU A 109 -10.92 28.12 -33.22
C LEU A 109 -9.56 27.69 -32.65
N TYR A 110 -8.92 26.69 -33.28
CA TYR A 110 -7.64 26.13 -32.87
C TYR A 110 -6.52 26.30 -33.93
N HIS A 111 -6.89 26.68 -35.16
CA HIS A 111 -5.99 27.08 -36.24
C HIS A 111 -6.21 28.54 -36.64
N PRO A 112 -5.67 29.52 -35.92
CA PRO A 112 -5.72 30.91 -36.36
C PRO A 112 -4.73 31.09 -37.51
N ARG A 113 -5.26 31.04 -38.75
CA ARG A 113 -4.57 31.18 -40.05
C ARG A 113 -3.65 30.01 -40.42
N ALA A 114 -3.76 29.60 -41.68
CA ALA A 114 -2.86 28.68 -42.35
C ALA A 114 -1.40 29.18 -42.22
N SER A 115 -0.69 28.67 -41.22
CA SER A 115 0.75 28.80 -41.11
C SER A 115 1.39 27.69 -41.93
N ASP A 116 2.50 27.97 -42.61
CA ASP A 116 3.30 26.99 -43.37
C ASP A 116 3.82 25.81 -42.51
N GLY A 117 3.48 25.77 -41.22
CA GLY A 117 3.93 24.80 -40.21
C GLY A 117 2.87 23.81 -39.71
N ALA A 118 1.72 23.64 -40.38
CA ALA A 118 0.65 22.74 -39.91
C ALA A 118 1.13 21.30 -39.60
N TYR A 119 2.05 20.77 -40.40
CA TYR A 119 2.68 19.46 -40.12
C TYR A 119 3.51 19.48 -38.83
N PHE A 120 4.29 20.54 -38.62
CA PHE A 120 5.12 20.70 -37.42
C PHE A 120 4.26 20.81 -36.15
N ASP A 121 3.16 21.59 -36.20
CA ASP A 121 2.24 21.73 -35.08
C ASP A 121 1.55 20.40 -34.75
N THR A 122 1.11 19.64 -35.77
CA THR A 122 0.51 18.31 -35.60
C THR A 122 1.45 17.36 -34.85
N VAL A 123 2.70 17.26 -35.30
CA VAL A 123 3.73 16.41 -34.68
C VAL A 123 4.02 16.90 -33.26
N ARG A 124 4.10 18.21 -33.04
CA ARG A 124 4.35 18.80 -31.71
C ARG A 124 3.24 18.43 -30.73
N TYR A 125 1.97 18.58 -31.08
CA TYR A 125 0.86 18.26 -30.17
C TYR A 125 0.73 16.76 -29.89
N ALA A 126 1.00 15.90 -30.88
CA ALA A 126 1.06 14.45 -30.67
C ALA A 126 2.16 14.07 -29.67
N LEU A 127 3.37 14.59 -29.85
CA LEU A 127 4.51 14.34 -28.96
C LEU A 127 4.25 14.86 -27.55
N LEU A 128 3.69 16.07 -27.41
CA LEU A 128 3.33 16.63 -26.11
C LEU A 128 2.26 15.81 -25.39
N SER A 129 1.24 15.33 -26.11
CA SER A 129 0.18 14.48 -25.53
C SER A 129 0.76 13.18 -24.97
N VAL A 130 1.59 12.49 -25.75
CA VAL A 130 2.26 11.25 -25.31
C VAL A 130 3.22 11.53 -24.15
N LEU A 131 3.98 12.62 -24.19
CA LEU A 131 4.92 12.99 -23.13
C LEU A 131 4.19 13.23 -21.80
N VAL A 132 3.16 14.08 -21.81
CA VAL A 132 2.38 14.43 -20.60
C VAL A 132 1.66 13.19 -20.06
N CYS A 133 1.03 12.40 -20.94
CA CYS A 133 0.36 11.16 -20.55
C CYS A 133 1.33 10.16 -19.92
N SER A 134 2.50 9.96 -20.54
CA SER A 134 3.54 9.08 -20.04
C SER A 134 4.12 9.53 -18.70
N ILE A 135 4.34 10.84 -18.51
CA ILE A 135 4.77 11.40 -17.22
C ILE A 135 3.72 11.15 -16.13
N LEU A 136 2.44 11.36 -16.41
CA LEU A 136 1.36 11.10 -15.46
C LEU A 136 1.27 9.61 -15.09
N LEU A 137 1.35 8.72 -16.07
CA LEU A 137 1.35 7.27 -15.83
C LEU A 137 2.57 6.84 -15.00
N MET A 138 3.74 7.43 -15.28
CA MET A 138 4.95 7.22 -14.50
C MET A 138 4.78 7.70 -13.05
N TYR A 139 4.24 8.91 -12.85
CA TYR A 139 3.92 9.45 -11.53
C TYR A 139 3.02 8.50 -10.73
N PHE A 140 1.92 8.01 -11.32
CA PHE A 140 1.03 7.07 -10.65
C PHE A 140 1.70 5.73 -10.35
N ARG A 141 2.56 5.22 -11.24
CA ARG A 141 3.33 3.99 -11.02
C ARG A 141 4.27 4.13 -9.83
N LEU A 142 5.06 5.20 -9.79
CA LEU A 142 5.98 5.51 -8.68
C LEU A 142 5.21 5.63 -7.37
N ARG A 143 4.12 6.39 -7.36
CA ARG A 143 3.29 6.60 -6.18
C ARG A 143 2.70 5.29 -5.65
N SER A 144 2.21 4.42 -6.53
CA SER A 144 1.69 3.11 -6.14
C SER A 144 2.77 2.24 -5.50
N ARG A 145 3.98 2.24 -6.05
CA ARG A 145 5.12 1.49 -5.51
C ARG A 145 5.57 1.99 -4.14
N VAL A 146 5.66 3.31 -3.96
CA VAL A 146 6.03 3.92 -2.68
C VAL A 146 4.99 3.60 -1.60
N LEU A 147 3.70 3.76 -1.91
CA LEU A 147 2.63 3.47 -0.95
C LEU A 147 2.59 1.98 -0.57
N SER A 148 2.82 1.09 -1.54
CA SER A 148 2.86 -0.36 -1.29
C SER A 148 4.00 -0.74 -0.34
N ARG A 149 5.20 -0.20 -0.55
CA ARG A 149 6.34 -0.42 0.37
C ARG A 149 6.07 0.10 1.76
N ALA A 150 5.52 1.31 1.89
CA ALA A 150 5.18 1.87 3.19
C ALA A 150 4.15 1.00 3.95
N LEU A 151 3.18 0.41 3.23
CA LEU A 151 2.22 -0.52 3.82
C LEU A 151 2.85 -1.84 4.24
N GLU A 152 3.76 -2.39 3.43
CA GLU A 152 4.53 -3.59 3.78
C GLU A 152 5.40 -3.35 5.02
N ASP A 153 6.14 -2.25 5.05
CA ASP A 153 6.97 -1.85 6.18
C ASP A 153 6.14 -1.64 7.45
N ALA A 154 4.98 -0.99 7.34
CA ALA A 154 4.05 -0.82 8.47
C ALA A 154 3.51 -2.17 8.97
N ARG A 155 3.16 -3.10 8.07
CA ARG A 155 2.74 -4.46 8.44
C ARG A 155 3.87 -5.23 9.14
N LEU A 156 5.09 -5.14 8.63
CA LEU A 156 6.27 -5.73 9.25
C LEU A 156 6.55 -5.10 10.62
N GLN A 157 6.36 -3.80 10.77
CA GLN A 157 6.51 -3.11 12.04
C GLN A 157 5.45 -3.55 13.06
N VAL A 158 4.20 -3.76 12.65
CA VAL A 158 3.14 -4.33 13.50
C VAL A 158 3.47 -5.76 13.91
N LEU A 159 3.98 -6.59 12.99
CA LEU A 159 4.38 -7.96 13.30
C LEU A 159 5.58 -7.99 14.26
N ARG A 160 6.57 -7.10 14.06
CA ARG A 160 7.69 -6.92 14.99
C ARG A 160 7.24 -6.40 16.35
N ALA A 161 6.21 -5.57 16.43
CA ALA A 161 5.67 -5.08 17.69
C ALA A 161 4.98 -6.20 18.50
N ARG A 162 4.43 -7.23 17.84
CA ARG A 162 3.84 -8.40 18.51
C ARG A 162 4.85 -9.33 19.17
N ILE A 163 6.13 -9.26 18.79
CA ILE A 163 7.20 -10.08 19.36
C ILE A 163 8.20 -9.16 20.05
N ARG A 164 8.27 -9.15 21.38
CA ARG A 164 9.31 -8.43 22.12
C ARG A 164 10.66 -9.13 21.87
N PRO A 165 11.63 -8.53 21.13
CA PRO A 165 12.90 -9.20 20.84
C PRO A 165 13.67 -9.53 22.12
N HIS A 166 13.53 -8.69 23.16
CA HIS A 166 14.13 -8.92 24.46
C HIS A 166 13.57 -10.16 25.18
N PHE A 167 12.25 -10.41 25.09
CA PHE A 167 11.66 -11.63 25.63
C PHE A 167 12.26 -12.86 24.94
N LEU A 168 12.32 -12.86 23.61
CA LEU A 168 12.92 -13.92 22.82
C LEU A 168 14.36 -14.26 23.28
N PHE A 169 15.24 -13.26 23.34
CA PHE A 169 16.62 -13.47 23.75
C PHE A 169 16.73 -13.98 25.19
N ASN A 170 15.93 -13.44 26.10
CA ASN A 170 15.96 -13.84 27.50
C ASN A 170 15.46 -15.27 27.72
N THR A 171 14.40 -15.66 27.02
CA THR A 171 13.86 -17.01 27.09
C THR A 171 14.87 -18.01 26.54
N ILE A 172 15.52 -17.72 25.41
CA ILE A 172 16.61 -18.57 24.87
C ILE A 172 17.74 -18.73 25.89
N ASN A 173 18.17 -17.65 26.53
CA ASN A 173 19.24 -17.70 27.53
C ASN A 173 18.85 -18.53 28.76
N ALA A 174 17.60 -18.40 29.23
CA ALA A 174 17.08 -19.21 30.33
C ALA A 174 17.05 -20.71 29.97
N VAL A 175 16.57 -21.04 28.77
CA VAL A 175 16.57 -22.41 28.24
C VAL A 175 17.99 -22.95 28.14
N LEU A 176 18.93 -22.21 27.54
CA LEU A 176 20.34 -22.61 27.44
C LEU A 176 20.98 -22.90 28.81
N GLY A 177 20.57 -22.16 29.86
CA GLY A 177 21.02 -22.37 31.23
C GLY A 177 20.58 -23.72 31.82
N ILE A 178 19.43 -24.24 31.41
CA ILE A 178 18.87 -25.50 31.94
C ILE A 178 19.08 -26.71 31.03
N VAL A 179 19.41 -26.53 29.74
CA VAL A 179 19.57 -27.62 28.75
C VAL A 179 20.48 -28.76 29.25
N ARG A 180 21.58 -28.45 29.94
CA ARG A 180 22.51 -29.48 30.43
C ARG A 180 22.04 -30.17 31.71
N ALA A 181 21.37 -29.44 32.59
CA ALA A 181 20.96 -29.92 33.90
C ALA A 181 19.61 -30.65 33.86
N ASN A 182 18.67 -30.15 33.04
CA ASN A 182 17.33 -30.69 32.87
C ASN A 182 16.89 -30.62 31.40
N PRO A 183 17.32 -31.56 30.55
CA PRO A 183 17.01 -31.55 29.12
C PRO A 183 15.51 -31.59 28.82
N LYS A 184 14.73 -32.34 29.61
CA LYS A 184 13.28 -32.46 29.42
C LYS A 184 12.56 -31.13 29.64
N GLN A 185 12.93 -30.41 30.69
CA GLN A 185 12.35 -29.09 30.95
C GLN A 185 12.74 -28.06 29.89
N ALA A 186 13.95 -28.16 29.33
CA ALA A 186 14.39 -27.32 28.22
C ALA A 186 13.59 -27.60 26.93
N GLU A 187 13.29 -28.87 26.65
CA GLU A 187 12.45 -29.29 25.52
C GLU A 187 11.04 -28.71 25.65
N THR A 188 10.37 -28.88 26.80
CA THR A 188 9.04 -28.29 27.06
C THR A 188 9.04 -26.77 26.89
N ALA A 189 10.08 -26.09 27.40
CA ALA A 189 10.20 -24.64 27.26
C ALA A 189 10.37 -24.19 25.79
N LEU A 190 11.05 -24.98 24.95
CA LEU A 190 11.16 -24.70 23.52
C LEU A 190 9.85 -24.93 22.78
N GLU A 191 9.08 -25.95 23.16
CA GLU A 191 7.73 -26.21 22.63
C GLU A 191 6.77 -25.07 22.97
N ASP A 192 6.69 -24.68 24.24
CA ASP A 192 5.87 -23.56 24.73
C ASP A 192 6.23 -22.25 24.00
N MET A 193 7.52 -22.00 23.81
CA MET A 193 8.02 -20.86 23.07
C MET A 193 7.62 -20.91 21.58
N ALA A 194 7.68 -22.09 20.95
CA ALA A 194 7.27 -22.25 19.56
C ALA A 194 5.76 -22.03 19.36
N ASP A 195 4.93 -22.48 20.30
CA ASP A 195 3.48 -22.28 20.27
C ASP A 195 3.10 -20.81 20.48
N LEU A 196 3.77 -20.11 21.41
CA LEU A 196 3.64 -18.66 21.59
C LEU A 196 3.97 -17.89 20.30
N PHE A 197 5.06 -18.26 19.60
CA PHE A 197 5.41 -17.61 18.33
C PHE A 197 4.43 -17.92 17.22
N ARG A 198 3.95 -19.16 17.13
CA ARG A 198 2.95 -19.56 16.14
C ARG A 198 1.68 -18.72 16.28
N MET A 199 1.23 -18.49 17.51
CA MET A 199 0.08 -17.62 17.77
C MET A 199 0.37 -16.14 17.51
N ALA A 200 1.55 -15.63 17.86
CA ALA A 200 1.92 -14.25 17.55
C ALA A 200 2.00 -13.94 16.05
N MET A 201 2.28 -14.95 15.23
CA MET A 201 2.31 -14.87 13.77
C MET A 201 0.96 -15.19 13.12
N SER A 202 -0.06 -15.61 13.88
CA SER A 202 -1.41 -15.86 13.36
C SER A 202 -2.12 -14.55 12.98
N ASP A 203 -3.04 -14.63 12.01
CA ASP A 203 -3.78 -13.47 11.55
C ASP A 203 -4.69 -12.95 12.66
N ALA A 204 -4.64 -11.63 12.89
CA ALA A 204 -5.42 -10.96 13.96
C ALA A 204 -6.94 -11.05 13.79
N GLN A 205 -7.40 -11.52 12.62
CA GLN A 205 -8.82 -11.66 12.29
C GLN A 205 -9.41 -12.99 12.75
N ASP A 206 -8.56 -13.97 13.08
CA ASP A 206 -9.01 -15.29 13.52
C ASP A 206 -9.35 -15.25 15.00
N LEU A 207 -10.64 -15.38 15.33
CA LEU A 207 -11.06 -15.52 16.72
C LEU A 207 -10.64 -16.89 17.26
N VAL A 208 -10.12 -16.91 18.48
CA VAL A 208 -9.70 -18.14 19.16
C VAL A 208 -10.54 -18.42 20.41
N PRO A 209 -10.78 -19.69 20.76
CA PRO A 209 -11.42 -20.04 22.01
C PRO A 209 -10.63 -19.50 23.20
N LEU A 210 -11.33 -18.92 24.18
CA LEU A 210 -10.71 -18.39 25.39
C LEU A 210 -9.84 -19.43 26.11
N ARG A 211 -10.22 -20.71 26.09
CA ARG A 211 -9.38 -21.80 26.64
C ARG A 211 -7.97 -21.82 26.02
N GLN A 212 -7.85 -21.57 24.73
CA GLN A 212 -6.56 -21.56 24.03
C GLN A 212 -5.73 -20.36 24.47
N GLU A 213 -6.35 -19.20 24.66
CA GLU A 213 -5.70 -17.99 25.16
C GLU A 213 -5.20 -18.18 26.60
N ILE A 214 -5.98 -18.85 27.45
CA ILE A 214 -5.60 -19.19 28.84
C ILE A 214 -4.41 -20.16 28.84
N GLU A 215 -4.41 -21.19 27.99
CA GLU A 215 -3.28 -22.12 27.90
C GLU A 215 -2.01 -21.41 27.43
N LEU A 216 -2.10 -20.55 26.41
CA LEU A 216 -0.98 -19.71 25.99
C LEU A 216 -0.46 -18.80 27.10
N SER A 217 -1.38 -18.24 27.88
CA SER A 217 -1.06 -17.39 29.02
C SER A 217 -0.25 -18.14 30.09
N LYS A 218 -0.60 -19.41 30.34
CA LYS A 218 0.16 -20.28 31.26
C LYS A 218 1.54 -20.62 30.72
N GLN A 219 1.65 -20.94 29.43
CA GLN A 219 2.93 -21.18 28.76
C GLN A 219 3.86 -19.97 28.89
N TYR A 220 3.34 -18.76 28.61
CA TYR A 220 4.09 -17.52 28.76
C TYR A 220 4.62 -17.33 30.19
N ILE A 221 3.75 -17.52 31.20
CA ILE A 221 4.14 -17.41 32.60
C ILE A 221 5.17 -18.48 32.99
N ALA A 222 5.07 -19.70 32.48
CA ALA A 222 6.05 -20.75 32.75
C ALA A 222 7.45 -20.35 32.23
N LEU A 223 7.54 -19.77 31.03
CA LEU A 223 8.80 -19.25 30.49
C LEU A 223 9.36 -18.07 31.31
N GLU A 224 8.48 -17.17 31.76
CA GLU A 224 8.87 -16.08 32.65
C GLU A 224 9.32 -16.59 34.03
N GLN A 225 8.71 -17.65 34.56
CA GLN A 225 9.12 -18.29 35.81
C GLN A 225 10.50 -18.97 35.70
N LEU A 226 10.81 -19.60 34.56
CA LEU A 226 12.17 -20.12 34.31
C LEU A 226 13.23 -19.02 34.42
N ARG A 227 12.90 -17.80 33.98
CA ARG A 227 13.79 -16.64 34.04
C ARG A 227 13.85 -16.01 35.42
N MET A 228 12.71 -15.82 36.07
CA MET A 228 12.60 -15.06 37.32
C MET A 228 12.77 -15.92 38.57
N GLY A 229 12.70 -17.25 38.44
CA GLY A 229 12.79 -18.19 39.55
C GLY A 229 11.74 -17.87 40.61
N GLU A 230 12.14 -17.88 41.88
CA GLU A 230 11.24 -17.66 43.02
C GLU A 230 10.66 -16.24 43.12
N ARG A 231 11.14 -15.30 42.30
CA ARG A 231 10.67 -13.90 42.30
C ARG A 231 9.27 -13.75 41.68
N LEU A 232 8.88 -14.67 40.79
CA LEU A 232 7.58 -14.63 40.14
C LEU A 232 6.67 -15.69 40.77
N ARG A 233 5.67 -15.23 41.53
CA ARG A 233 4.63 -16.09 42.12
C ARG A 233 3.30 -15.78 41.47
N VAL A 234 2.62 -16.81 40.94
CA VAL A 234 1.39 -16.64 40.18
C VAL A 234 0.27 -17.46 40.83
N ASP A 235 -0.87 -16.82 41.07
CA ASP A 235 -2.09 -17.43 41.58
C ASP A 235 -3.18 -17.37 40.49
N TRP A 236 -3.57 -18.53 39.96
CA TRP A 236 -4.58 -18.63 38.91
C TRP A 236 -5.97 -18.85 39.52
N ARG A 237 -6.84 -17.83 39.45
CA ARG A 237 -8.23 -17.93 39.88
C ARG A 237 -9.18 -17.85 38.69
N ILE A 238 -9.53 -19.02 38.17
CA ILE A 238 -10.43 -19.15 37.01
C ILE A 238 -11.69 -19.87 37.47
N GLN A 239 -12.83 -19.17 37.50
CA GLN A 239 -14.13 -19.72 37.91
C GLN A 239 -15.20 -19.39 36.85
N ASP A 240 -15.99 -20.40 36.49
CA ASP A 240 -17.21 -20.29 35.66
C ASP A 240 -17.06 -19.53 34.32
N VAL A 241 -15.91 -19.66 33.65
CA VAL A 241 -15.70 -19.03 32.34
C VAL A 241 -15.92 -20.05 31.20
N PRO A 242 -16.86 -19.82 30.26
CA PRO A 242 -17.07 -20.72 29.15
C PRO A 242 -15.86 -20.69 28.20
N GLY A 243 -15.10 -21.79 28.17
CA GLY A 243 -13.83 -21.89 27.43
C GLY A 243 -13.96 -21.80 25.90
N ASP A 244 -15.18 -21.94 25.37
CA ASP A 244 -15.49 -21.89 23.94
C ASP A 244 -15.88 -20.49 23.46
N VAL A 245 -15.89 -19.49 24.34
CA VAL A 245 -16.08 -18.10 23.94
C VAL A 245 -14.93 -17.68 23.03
N LEU A 246 -15.30 -17.20 21.84
CA LEU A 246 -14.36 -16.73 20.83
C LEU A 246 -13.92 -15.30 21.15
N ILE A 247 -12.62 -15.11 21.29
CA ILE A 247 -11.99 -13.81 21.56
C ILE A 247 -10.86 -13.54 20.55
N PRO A 248 -10.47 -12.26 20.34
CA PRO A 248 -9.27 -11.95 19.60
C PRO A 248 -8.02 -12.62 20.22
N PRO A 249 -7.09 -13.13 19.41
CA PRO A 249 -5.89 -13.79 19.91
C PRO A 249 -4.94 -12.76 20.54
N LEU A 250 -4.17 -13.20 21.54
CA LEU A 250 -3.22 -12.37 22.30
C LEU A 250 -3.88 -11.18 23.01
N LEU A 251 -5.14 -11.32 23.43
CA LEU A 251 -5.84 -10.34 24.25
C LEU A 251 -5.33 -10.34 25.70
N LEU A 252 -5.04 -11.50 26.27
CA LEU A 252 -4.55 -11.61 27.66
C LEU A 252 -3.06 -11.29 27.78
N GLN A 253 -2.31 -11.51 26.71
CA GLN A 253 -0.85 -11.36 26.67
C GLN A 253 -0.35 -9.98 27.18
N PRO A 254 -0.87 -8.82 26.72
CA PRO A 254 -0.40 -7.52 27.21
C PRO A 254 -0.68 -7.28 28.70
N LEU A 255 -1.77 -7.86 29.22
CA LEU A 255 -2.13 -7.74 30.63
C LEU A 255 -1.16 -8.53 31.50
N LEU A 256 -0.81 -9.74 31.08
CA LEU A 256 0.18 -10.59 31.75
C LEU A 256 1.57 -9.98 31.68
N GLU A 257 1.97 -9.45 30.53
CA GLU A 257 3.24 -8.74 30.37
C GLU A 257 3.35 -7.56 31.32
N ASN A 258 2.29 -6.77 31.45
CA ASN A 258 2.25 -5.66 32.42
C ASN A 258 2.30 -6.15 33.87
N ALA A 259 1.59 -7.23 34.19
CA ALA A 259 1.61 -7.82 35.53
C ALA A 259 3.00 -8.33 35.91
N VAL A 260 3.73 -9.00 35.00
CA VAL A 260 5.10 -9.48 35.24
C VAL A 260 6.09 -8.32 35.39
N TYR A 261 5.91 -7.23 34.64
CA TYR A 261 6.84 -6.11 34.65
C TYR A 261 6.66 -5.16 35.85
N HIS A 262 5.42 -4.99 36.32
CA HIS A 262 5.07 -4.00 37.36
C HIS A 262 4.65 -4.61 38.70
N GLY A 263 4.34 -5.91 38.76
CA GLY A 263 3.89 -6.61 39.96
C GLY A 263 5.01 -7.04 40.91
#